data_AF-A0A5P8MWY4-F1
#
_entry.id   AF-A0A5P8MWY4-F1
#
_cell.length_a   1.000
_cell.length_b   1.000
_cell.length_c   1.000
_cell.angle_alpha   90.00
_cell.angle_beta   90.00
_cell.angle_gamma   90.00
#
_symmetry.space_group_name_H-M   'P 1'
#
loop_
_entity.id
_entity.type
_entity.pdbx_description
1 polymer ?
#
loop_
_entity_poly.entity_id
_entity_poly.type
_entity_poly.pdbx_seq_one_letter_code
_entity_poly.pdbx_strand_id
1 'polypeptide(L)' 'MTAALSAGCATTKPADPSSWCKTNEPWIVSNTEFAAMSPANKVKLVTHNEYGEKHCGWKPVGGA' A
#
# COMPACT_ATOMS: atom_id res chain seq x y z
N MET A 1 -9.80 -36.15 -23.60
CA MET A 1 -8.60 -35.38 -23.19
C MET A 1 -9.06 -34.30 -22.23
N THR A 2 -8.74 -34.45 -20.95
CA THR A 2 -9.23 -33.57 -19.88
C THR A 2 -8.33 -32.35 -19.81
N ALA A 3 -8.78 -31.22 -20.37
CA ALA A 3 -8.10 -29.94 -20.24
C ALA A 3 -8.58 -29.24 -18.96
N ALA A 4 -7.92 -29.52 -17.84
CA ALA A 4 -8.02 -28.70 -16.64
C ALA A 4 -7.06 -27.51 -16.80
N LEU A 5 -7.57 -26.39 -17.33
CA LEU A 5 -6.85 -25.13 -17.32
C LEU A 5 -7.10 -24.45 -15.98
N SER A 6 -6.05 -24.51 -15.16
CA SER A 6 -5.90 -23.96 -13.83
C SER A 6 -6.49 -22.56 -13.71
N ALA A 7 -7.37 -22.38 -12.71
CA ALA A 7 -7.79 -21.09 -12.23
C ALA A 7 -6.56 -20.28 -11.84
N GLY A 8 -6.15 -19.37 -12.73
CA GLY A 8 -5.13 -18.37 -12.43
C GLY A 8 -5.61 -17.55 -11.25
N CYS A 9 -4.92 -17.68 -10.12
CA CYS A 9 -5.04 -16.77 -9.00
C CYS A 9 -4.66 -15.39 -9.53
N ALA A 10 -5.66 -14.60 -9.93
CA ALA A 10 -5.51 -13.21 -10.29
C ALA A 10 -5.10 -12.46 -9.02
N THR A 11 -3.82 -12.56 -8.69
CA THR A 11 -3.15 -11.61 -7.84
C THR A 11 -3.31 -10.28 -8.57
N THR A 12 -4.22 -9.46 -8.06
CA THR A 12 -4.42 -8.07 -8.46
C THR A 12 -3.14 -7.30 -8.14
N LYS A 13 -2.11 -7.54 -8.94
CA LYS A 13 -0.91 -6.71 -8.99
C LYS A 13 -1.43 -5.29 -9.25
N PRO A 14 -1.08 -4.30 -8.43
CA PRO A 14 -1.56 -2.95 -8.64
C PRO A 14 -1.30 -2.55 -10.09
N ALA A 15 -2.33 -2.00 -10.73
CA ALA A 15 -2.21 -1.33 -12.01
C ALA A 15 -0.97 -0.43 -11.97
N ASP A 16 -0.14 -0.52 -13.01
CA ASP A 16 1.11 0.23 -13.22
C ASP A 16 1.48 1.16 -12.05
N PRO A 17 2.52 0.85 -11.25
CA PRO A 17 2.92 1.67 -10.11
C PRO A 17 3.01 3.17 -10.45
N SER A 18 3.40 3.51 -11.67
CA SER A 18 3.41 4.88 -12.21
C SER A 18 2.06 5.59 -12.10
N SER A 19 0.95 4.89 -12.35
CA SER A 19 -0.40 5.44 -12.27
C SER A 19 -0.85 5.66 -10.82
N TRP A 20 -0.54 4.72 -9.93
CA TRP A 20 -0.89 4.82 -8.51
C TRP A 20 -0.11 5.95 -7.83
N CYS A 21 1.19 6.07 -8.13
CA CYS A 21 2.04 7.14 -7.58
C CYS A 21 1.61 8.56 -8.02
N LYS A 22 0.90 8.69 -9.14
CA LYS A 22 0.39 10.00 -9.63
C LYS A 22 -0.91 10.42 -8.95
N THR A 23 -1.63 9.49 -8.33
CA THR A 23 -2.95 9.74 -7.73
C THR A 23 -2.96 9.57 -6.22
N ASN A 24 -1.83 9.19 -5.63
CA ASN A 24 -1.67 9.00 -4.20
C ASN A 24 -0.48 9.81 -3.68
N GLU A 25 -0.51 10.11 -2.40
CA GLU A 25 0.53 10.84 -1.69
C GLU A 25 0.81 10.17 -0.33
N PRO A 26 1.99 10.39 0.27
CA PRO A 26 2.29 9.89 1.60
C PRO A 26 1.26 10.39 2.63
N TRP A 27 0.80 9.49 3.49
CA TRP A 27 -0.01 9.88 4.65
C TRP A 27 0.91 10.24 5.80
N ILE A 28 1.00 11.54 6.10
CA ILE A 28 1.79 12.07 7.21
C ILE A 28 0.85 12.40 8.36
N VAL A 29 0.99 11.69 9.47
CA VAL A 29 0.18 11.90 10.69
C VAL A 29 1.10 12.06 11.89
N SER A 30 0.65 12.82 12.89
CA SER A 30 1.36 12.93 14.17
C SER A 30 1.26 11.63 14.99
N ASN A 31 2.14 11.47 15.97
CA ASN A 31 2.11 10.33 16.88
C ASN A 31 0.78 10.24 17.66
N THR A 32 0.19 11.39 18.01
CA THR A 32 -1.10 11.44 18.70
C THR A 32 -2.24 10.97 17.79
N GLU A 33 -2.25 11.40 16.54
CA GLU A 33 -3.23 10.96 15.54
C GLU A 33 -3.07 9.47 15.26
N PHE A 34 -1.84 9.00 15.05
CA PHE A 34 -1.57 7.58 14.87
C PHE A 34 -2.03 6.77 16.08
N ALA A 35 -1.72 7.19 17.30
CA ALA A 35 -2.13 6.49 18.52
C ALA A 35 -3.66 6.36 18.63
N ALA A 36 -4.40 7.41 18.27
CA ALA A 36 -5.85 7.46 18.27
C ALA A 36 -6.51 6.64 17.14
N MET A 37 -5.77 6.19 16.13
CA MET A 37 -6.31 5.33 15.07
C MET A 37 -6.65 3.93 15.56
N SER A 38 -7.73 3.37 14.99
CA SER A 38 -8.03 1.95 15.12
C SER A 38 -6.91 1.08 14.54
N PRO A 39 -6.73 -0.17 15.03
CA PRO A 39 -5.69 -1.07 14.50
C PRO A 39 -5.77 -1.25 12.97
N ALA A 40 -6.97 -1.36 12.41
CA ALA A 40 -7.16 -1.50 10.97
C ALA A 40 -6.68 -0.28 10.18
N ASN A 41 -6.89 0.93 10.70
CA ASN A 41 -6.44 2.16 10.04
C ASN A 41 -4.92 2.33 10.13
N LYS A 42 -4.30 1.93 11.25
CA LYS A 42 -2.84 1.89 11.38
C LYS A 42 -2.21 1.00 10.31
N VAL A 43 -2.75 -0.21 10.12
CA VAL A 43 -2.28 -1.14 9.08
C VAL A 43 -2.42 -0.53 7.70
N LYS A 44 -3.57 0.06 7.37
CA LYS A 44 -3.77 0.73 6.06
C LYS A 44 -2.76 1.84 5.82
N LEU A 45 -2.51 2.68 6.83
CA LEU A 45 -1.55 3.77 6.73
C LEU A 45 -0.13 3.27 6.49
N VAL A 46 0.30 2.28 7.28
CA VAL A 46 1.62 1.67 7.14
C VAL A 46 1.77 1.03 5.76
N THR A 47 0.84 0.19 5.33
CA THR A 47 0.91 -0.47 4.02
C THR A 47 0.88 0.51 2.85
N HIS A 48 0.09 1.59 2.94
CA HIS A 48 0.03 2.64 1.92
C HIS A 48 1.39 3.35 1.76
N ASN A 49 1.99 3.75 2.88
CA ASN A 49 3.26 4.45 2.88
C ASN A 49 4.42 3.52 2.48
N GLU A 50 4.48 2.29 2.99
CA GLU A 50 5.48 1.29 2.59
C GLU A 50 5.42 0.99 1.08
N TYR A 51 4.21 0.93 0.52
CA TYR A 51 4.03 0.76 -0.93
C TYR A 51 4.62 1.94 -1.70
N GLY A 52 4.30 3.18 -1.29
CA GLY A 52 4.81 4.37 -1.94
C GLY A 52 6.33 4.59 -1.76
N GLU A 53 6.91 4.17 -0.63
CA GLU A 53 8.37 4.16 -0.45
C GLU A 53 9.03 3.21 -1.46
N LYS A 54 8.49 1.99 -1.59
CA LYS A 54 9.05 0.97 -2.48
C LYS A 54 8.87 1.28 -3.96
N HIS A 55 7.79 1.95 -4.33
CA HIS A 55 7.36 2.07 -5.74
C HIS A 55 7.33 3.49 -6.28
N CYS A 56 7.16 4.50 -5.42
CA CYS A 56 6.98 5.90 -5.80
C CYS A 56 8.16 6.79 -5.41
N GLY A 57 9.17 6.24 -4.73
CA GLY A 57 10.31 7.00 -4.23
C GLY A 57 9.94 7.97 -3.11
N TRP A 58 8.83 7.72 -2.40
CA TRP A 58 8.47 8.49 -1.22
C TRP A 58 9.54 8.32 -0.15
N LYS A 59 9.76 9.38 0.63
CA LYS A 59 10.66 9.31 1.77
C LYS A 59 9.99 8.53 2.90
N PRO A 60 10.78 7.82 3.72
CA PRO A 60 10.27 7.21 4.93
C PRO A 60 9.57 8.25 5.80
N VAL A 61 8.29 8.03 6.05
CA VAL A 61 7.49 8.86 6.96
C VAL A 61 7.74 8.38 8.38
N GLY A 62 8.95 8.68 8.87
CA GLY A 62 9.39 8.62 10.27
C GLY A 62 8.73 7.58 11.16
N GLY A 63 9.35 6.39 11.25
CA GLY A 63 9.36 5.64 12.49
C GLY A 63 10.18 6.41 13.54
N ALA A 64 9.57 6.68 14.69
CA ALA A 64 10.30 7.00 15.92
C ALA A 64 10.93 5.72 16.49
#